data_AF-X1GDU1-F1
#
_entry.id   AF-X1GDU1-F1
#
_cell.length_a   1.000
_cell.length_b   1.000
_cell.length_c   1.000
_cell.angle_alpha   90.00
_cell.angle_beta   90.00
_cell.angle_gamma   90.00
#
_symmetry.space_group_name_H-M   'P 1'
#
loop_
_entity.id
_entity.type
_entity.pdbx_description
1 polymer ?
#
loop_
_entity_poly.entity_id
_entity_poly.type
_entity_poly.pdbx_seq_one_letter_code
_entity_poly.pdbx_strand_id
1 'polypeptide(L)'
;MPGFRFAVPIISLIYLLLPKSLNFLTILGRNYRNDVYLWKNIKIFTILAICVSNISLVISFYPFVNEYGIGLRDCNITLGKWINENTSNNASLAVWDVGALAFYSNIRTIDIYPYSLQDLHVYNNPVDADYILEQNITILILNDDYFDYIKVDSRFLSNYRLIFYAQLLIDFIYK
;
A
#
# COMPACT_ATOMS: atom_id res chain seq x y z
N MET A 1 -1.58 2.83 -6.04
CA MET A 1 -0.10 2.90 -6.20
C MET A 1 0.46 1.70 -6.99
N PRO A 2 0.20 1.56 -8.29
CA PRO A 2 0.63 0.36 -9.03
C PRO A 2 2.15 0.29 -9.31
N GLY A 3 2.88 1.41 -9.31
CA GLY A 3 4.30 1.43 -9.68
C GLY A 3 5.29 0.97 -8.60
N PHE A 4 5.06 1.35 -7.33
CA PHE A 4 6.04 1.12 -6.26
C PHE A 4 6.13 -0.35 -5.82
N ARG A 5 5.06 -1.14 -5.94
CA ARG A 5 5.09 -2.58 -5.60
C ARG A 5 6.10 -3.37 -6.45
N PHE A 6 6.34 -2.95 -7.70
CA PHE A 6 7.33 -3.56 -8.58
C PHE A 6 8.75 -3.02 -8.33
N ALA A 7 8.90 -1.97 -7.52
CA ALA A 7 10.20 -1.49 -7.08
C ALA A 7 10.78 -2.34 -5.95
N VAL A 8 9.99 -3.16 -5.26
CA VAL A 8 10.46 -4.00 -4.14
C VAL A 8 11.64 -4.92 -4.56
N PRO A 9 11.57 -5.65 -5.69
CA PRO A 9 12.73 -6.40 -6.19
C PRO A 9 13.91 -5.51 -6.62
N ILE A 10 13.63 -4.30 -7.13
CA ILE A 10 14.64 -3.34 -7.57
C ILE A 10 15.43 -2.80 -6.38
N ILE A 11 14.77 -2.57 -5.24
CA ILE A 11 15.41 -2.12 -4.00
C ILE A 11 16.50 -3.12 -3.58
N SER A 12 16.22 -4.42 -3.61
CA SER A 12 17.22 -5.45 -3.31
C SER A 12 18.41 -5.40 -4.26
N LEU A 13 18.18 -5.17 -5.56
CA LEU A 13 19.24 -4.99 -6.54
C LEU A 13 20.08 -3.74 -6.27
N ILE A 14 19.45 -2.62 -5.90
CA ILE A 14 20.16 -1.38 -5.52
C ILE A 14 21.08 -1.63 -4.32
N TYR A 15 20.59 -2.33 -3.28
CA TYR A 15 21.40 -2.69 -2.12
C TYR A 15 22.54 -3.65 -2.45
N LEU A 16 22.36 -4.57 -3.40
CA LEU A 16 23.43 -5.46 -3.88
C LEU A 16 24.50 -4.74 -4.71
N LEU A 17 24.12 -3.68 -5.43
CA LEU A 17 25.04 -2.90 -6.27
C LEU A 17 25.74 -1.78 -5.51
N LEU A 18 25.20 -1.35 -4.36
CA LEU A 18 25.75 -0.34 -3.47
C LEU A 18 27.22 -0.61 -3.08
N PRO A 19 27.62 -1.83 -2.67
CA PRO A 19 29.04 -2.12 -2.41
C PRO A 19 29.95 -1.91 -3.62
N LYS A 20 29.46 -2.22 -4.84
CA LYS A 20 30.23 -2.01 -6.08
C LYS A 20 30.32 -0.53 -6.44
N SER A 21 29.26 0.26 -6.23
CA SER A 21 29.33 1.71 -6.45
C SER A 21 30.22 2.41 -5.42
N LEU A 22 30.22 1.93 -4.17
CA LEU A 22 31.14 2.39 -3.13
C LEU A 22 32.60 2.01 -3.41
N ASN A 23 32.84 0.98 -4.22
CA ASN A 23 34.20 0.62 -4.67
C ASN A 23 34.87 1.75 -5.47
N PHE A 24 34.09 2.64 -6.08
CA PHE A 24 34.59 3.85 -6.74
C PHE A 24 35.36 4.76 -5.76
N LEU A 25 34.86 4.93 -4.53
CA LEU A 25 35.52 5.73 -3.50
C LEU A 25 36.84 5.11 -3.04
N THR A 26 36.88 3.77 -2.94
CA THR A 26 38.12 3.05 -2.65
C THR A 26 39.11 3.05 -3.83
N ILE A 27 38.64 3.11 -5.08
CA ILE A 27 39.48 3.29 -6.26
C ILE A 27 40.08 4.70 -6.30
N LEU A 28 39.28 5.74 -6.06
CA LEU A 28 39.78 7.13 -5.97
C LEU A 28 40.81 7.30 -4.84
N GLY A 29 40.53 6.72 -3.67
CA GLY A 29 41.47 6.79 -2.54
C GLY A 29 42.70 5.87 -2.70
N ARG A 30 42.74 4.99 -3.71
CA ARG A 30 43.88 4.10 -3.98
C ARG A 30 45.14 4.87 -4.35
N ASN A 31 44.99 6.04 -4.99
CA ASN A 31 46.10 6.96 -5.31
C ASN A 31 46.72 7.58 -4.06
N TYR A 32 46.03 7.53 -2.92
CA TYR A 32 46.44 8.09 -1.64
C TYR A 32 46.74 7.00 -0.60
N ARG A 33 46.89 5.74 -1.02
CA ARG A 33 47.08 4.61 -0.11
C ARG A 33 48.35 4.71 0.75
N ASN A 34 49.34 5.45 0.27
CA ASN A 34 50.59 5.70 1.00
C ASN A 34 50.42 6.77 2.10
N ASP A 35 49.36 7.59 2.03
CA ASP A 35 48.96 8.50 3.10
C ASP A 35 47.95 7.79 4.01
N VAL A 36 48.47 7.18 5.08
CA VAL A 36 47.70 6.38 6.04
C VAL A 36 46.60 7.22 6.71
N TYR A 37 46.84 8.51 6.95
CA TYR A 37 45.90 9.38 7.64
C TYR A 37 44.73 9.75 6.72
N LEU A 38 45.02 10.19 5.50
CA LEU A 38 44.00 10.52 4.51
C LEU A 38 43.13 9.30 4.16
N TRP A 39 43.74 8.13 3.98
CA TRP A 39 43.03 6.89 3.68
C TRP A 39 42.09 6.45 4.83
N LYS A 40 42.52 6.63 6.08
CA LYS A 40 41.66 6.38 7.26
C LYS A 40 40.46 7.33 7.26
N ASN A 41 40.66 8.61 6.99
CA ASN A 41 39.60 9.61 6.97
C ASN A 41 38.57 9.37 5.87
N ILE A 42 39.01 8.97 4.66
CA ILE A 42 38.09 8.62 3.55
C ILE A 42 37.19 7.44 3.92
N LYS A 43 37.74 6.41 4.58
CA LYS A 43 36.94 5.26 5.04
C LYS A 43 35.90 5.66 6.09
N ILE A 44 36.32 6.44 7.09
CA ILE A 44 35.43 6.92 8.15
C ILE A 44 34.32 7.77 7.55
N PHE A 45 34.66 8.71 6.66
CA PHE A 45 33.68 9.53 5.95
C PHE A 45 32.68 8.69 5.16
N THR A 46 33.14 7.68 4.42
CA THR A 46 32.27 6.80 3.64
C THR A 46 31.27 6.06 4.53
N ILE A 47 31.74 5.51 5.65
CA ILE A 47 30.88 4.82 6.62
C ILE A 47 29.84 5.80 7.20
N LEU A 48 30.28 6.98 7.63
CA LEU A 48 29.39 8.00 8.18
C LEU A 48 28.34 8.46 7.16
N ALA A 49 28.72 8.67 5.91
CA ALA A 49 27.79 9.06 4.85
C ALA A 49 26.70 8.00 4.64
N ILE A 50 27.07 6.71 4.64
CA ILE A 50 26.11 5.60 4.54
C ILE A 50 25.18 5.57 5.76
N CYS A 51 25.72 5.70 6.97
CA CYS A 51 24.93 5.71 8.20
C CYS A 51 23.93 6.87 8.21
N VAL A 52 24.40 8.09 7.92
CA VAL A 52 23.55 9.30 7.89
C VAL A 52 22.46 9.17 6.82
N SER A 53 22.80 8.66 5.62
CA SER A 53 21.82 8.45 4.56
C SER A 53 20.72 7.47 4.96
N ASN A 54 21.06 6.36 5.63
CA ASN A 54 20.06 5.38 6.07
C ASN A 54 19.21 5.92 7.23
N ILE A 55 19.82 6.63 8.18
CA ILE A 55 19.08 7.28 9.28
C ILE A 55 18.10 8.32 8.72
N SER A 56 18.52 9.14 7.75
CA SER A 56 17.64 10.12 7.12
C SER A 56 16.47 9.45 6.41
N LEU A 57 16.69 8.34 5.70
CA LEU A 57 15.60 7.58 5.08
C LEU A 57 14.61 7.04 6.11
N VAL A 58 15.09 6.49 7.22
CA VAL A 58 14.24 6.02 8.32
C VAL A 58 13.42 7.16 8.89
N ILE A 59 14.04 8.31 9.21
CA ILE A 59 13.32 9.46 9.78
C ILE A 59 12.25 9.98 8.81
N SER A 60 12.56 10.06 7.51
CA SER A 60 11.61 10.56 6.51
C SER A 60 10.48 9.58 6.20
N PHE A 61 10.73 8.27 6.25
CA PHE A 61 9.78 7.26 5.76
C PHE A 61 9.03 6.52 6.87
N TYR A 62 9.61 6.41 8.06
CA TYR A 62 9.01 5.69 9.19
C TYR A 62 7.65 6.24 9.62
N PRO A 63 7.42 7.57 9.73
CA PRO A 63 6.11 8.10 10.11
C PRO A 63 5.01 7.65 9.14
N PHE A 64 5.27 7.73 7.82
CA PHE A 64 4.33 7.31 6.79
C PHE A 64 4.02 5.81 6.88
N VAL A 65 5.04 4.96 7.03
CA VAL A 65 4.86 3.51 7.16
C VAL A 65 4.11 3.15 8.45
N ASN A 66 4.41 3.84 9.54
CA ASN A 66 3.78 3.61 10.82
C ASN A 66 2.29 4.02 10.79
N GLU A 67 1.98 5.20 10.27
CA GLU A 67 0.60 5.67 10.12
C GLU A 67 -0.20 4.77 9.17
N TYR A 68 0.36 4.45 8.01
CA TYR A 68 -0.27 3.54 7.06
C TYR A 68 -0.45 2.14 7.66
N GLY A 69 0.56 1.62 8.37
CA GLY A 69 0.53 0.31 9.01
C GLY A 69 -0.49 0.22 10.15
N ILE A 70 -0.59 1.27 10.97
CA ILE A 70 -1.58 1.38 12.05
C ILE A 70 -2.98 1.51 11.43
N GLY A 71 -3.19 2.41 10.47
CA GLY A 71 -4.49 2.58 9.82
C GLY A 71 -4.96 1.30 9.14
N LEU A 72 -4.07 0.62 8.41
CA LEU A 72 -4.39 -0.63 7.73
C LEU A 72 -4.70 -1.76 8.72
N ARG A 73 -3.92 -1.88 9.79
CA ARG A 73 -4.13 -2.88 10.84
C ARG A 73 -5.43 -2.61 11.59
N ASP A 74 -5.62 -1.40 12.09
CA ASP A 74 -6.73 -1.10 12.99
C ASP A 74 -8.05 -1.03 12.22
N CYS A 75 -8.08 -0.52 11.00
CA CYS A 75 -9.32 -0.49 10.20
C CYS A 75 -9.65 -1.86 9.61
N ASN A 76 -8.76 -2.50 8.83
CA ASN A 76 -9.13 -3.75 8.15
C ASN A 76 -9.34 -4.91 9.11
N ILE A 77 -8.55 -5.02 10.17
CA ILE A 77 -8.70 -6.14 11.12
C ILE A 77 -9.95 -5.94 11.96
N THR A 78 -10.17 -4.74 12.50
CA THR A 78 -11.33 -4.48 13.36
C THR A 78 -12.63 -4.57 12.57
N LEU A 79 -12.67 -3.98 11.36
CA LEU A 79 -13.85 -4.08 10.50
C LEU A 79 -14.10 -5.51 10.05
N GLY A 80 -13.06 -6.26 9.71
CA GLY A 80 -13.20 -7.67 9.32
C GLY A 80 -13.78 -8.51 10.44
N LYS A 81 -13.24 -8.39 11.67
CA LYS A 81 -13.80 -9.08 12.84
C LYS A 81 -15.24 -8.67 13.12
N TRP A 82 -15.54 -7.36 13.02
CA TRP A 82 -16.91 -6.88 13.21
C TRP A 82 -17.87 -7.48 12.18
N ILE A 83 -17.48 -7.56 10.91
CA ILE A 83 -18.28 -8.21 9.86
C ILE A 83 -18.52 -9.67 10.21
N ASN A 84 -17.47 -10.42 10.58
CA ASN A 84 -17.59 -11.83 10.95
C ASN A 84 -18.55 -12.05 12.14
N GLU A 85 -18.55 -11.15 13.12
CA GLU A 85 -19.40 -11.25 14.32
C GLU A 85 -20.85 -10.81 14.07
N ASN A 86 -21.10 -9.95 13.07
CA ASN A 86 -22.39 -9.28 12.86
C ASN A 86 -23.09 -9.70 11.56
N THR A 87 -22.55 -10.66 10.82
CA THR A 87 -23.11 -11.11 9.55
C THR A 87 -23.22 -12.62 9.50
N SER A 88 -24.07 -13.12 8.61
CA SER A 88 -24.25 -14.56 8.40
C SER A 88 -23.08 -15.14 7.59
N ASN A 89 -22.72 -16.40 7.82
CA ASN A 89 -21.65 -17.08 7.07
C ASN A 89 -21.93 -17.21 5.56
N ASN A 90 -23.19 -17.05 5.13
CA ASN A 90 -23.56 -17.01 3.71
C ASN A 90 -23.54 -15.60 3.12
N ALA A 91 -23.20 -14.58 3.91
CA ALA A 91 -23.04 -13.22 3.42
C ALA A 91 -21.83 -13.13 2.48
N SER A 92 -21.83 -12.05 1.73
CA SER A 92 -20.84 -11.75 0.70
C SER A 92 -20.43 -10.29 0.77
N LEU A 93 -19.17 -10.01 0.52
CA LEU A 93 -18.55 -8.70 0.63
C LEU A 93 -17.93 -8.30 -0.71
N ALA A 94 -18.18 -7.09 -1.14
CA ALA A 94 -17.39 -6.41 -2.17
C ALA A 94 -16.72 -5.21 -1.53
N VAL A 95 -15.40 -5.09 -1.70
CA VAL A 95 -14.62 -4.02 -1.07
C VAL A 95 -13.58 -3.45 -2.02
N TRP A 96 -13.48 -2.13 -2.02
CA TRP A 96 -12.41 -1.41 -2.69
C TRP A 96 -11.08 -1.62 -1.94
N ASP A 97 -10.13 -2.31 -2.58
CA ASP A 97 -8.84 -2.70 -2.01
C ASP A 97 -9.00 -3.60 -0.78
N VAL A 98 -9.22 -4.89 -1.07
CA VAL A 98 -9.60 -5.90 -0.07
C VAL A 98 -8.62 -6.07 1.10
N GLY A 99 -7.33 -5.83 0.88
CA GLY A 99 -6.29 -5.95 1.90
C GLY A 99 -6.43 -7.22 2.78
N ALA A 100 -6.33 -7.03 4.09
CA ALA A 100 -6.49 -8.09 5.08
C ALA A 100 -7.96 -8.38 5.46
N LEU A 101 -8.91 -7.59 4.95
CA LEU A 101 -10.31 -7.63 5.37
C LEU A 101 -10.98 -8.98 5.03
N ALA A 102 -10.68 -9.55 3.87
CA ALA A 102 -11.17 -10.87 3.46
C ALA A 102 -10.78 -11.98 4.46
N PHE A 103 -9.58 -11.91 5.02
CA PHE A 103 -9.10 -12.91 5.97
C PHE A 103 -9.85 -12.85 7.31
N TYR A 104 -10.11 -11.65 7.83
CA TYR A 104 -10.75 -11.48 9.14
C TYR A 104 -12.28 -11.51 9.11
N SER A 105 -12.90 -11.22 7.96
CA SER A 105 -14.36 -11.24 7.78
C SER A 105 -14.95 -12.64 7.64
N ASN A 106 -14.14 -13.63 7.21
CA ASN A 106 -14.53 -15.03 7.07
C ASN A 106 -15.83 -15.23 6.24
N ILE A 107 -16.05 -14.37 5.25
CA ILE A 107 -17.14 -14.45 4.28
C ILE A 107 -16.61 -14.33 2.85
N ARG A 108 -17.41 -14.75 1.87
CA ARG A 108 -17.02 -14.64 0.45
C ARG A 108 -16.75 -13.17 0.13
N THR A 109 -15.54 -12.85 -0.30
CA THR A 109 -15.13 -11.47 -0.58
C THR A 109 -14.64 -11.32 -2.02
N ILE A 110 -15.08 -10.27 -2.71
CA ILE A 110 -14.56 -9.85 -4.01
C ILE A 110 -13.81 -8.51 -3.87
N ASP A 111 -12.68 -8.41 -4.53
CA ASP A 111 -11.88 -7.19 -4.60
C ASP A 111 -12.30 -6.39 -5.84
N ILE A 112 -12.98 -5.27 -5.63
CA ILE A 112 -13.50 -4.42 -6.71
C ILE A 112 -12.54 -3.30 -7.09
N TYR A 113 -11.27 -3.37 -6.64
CA TYR A 113 -10.25 -2.40 -7.05
C TYR A 113 -9.89 -2.56 -8.55
N PRO A 114 -9.87 -1.49 -9.36
CA PRO A 114 -9.54 -1.54 -10.80
C PRO A 114 -8.19 -2.17 -11.13
N TYR A 115 -7.24 -2.10 -10.20
CA TYR A 115 -5.92 -2.72 -10.35
C TYR A 115 -5.76 -3.93 -9.43
N SER A 116 -6.88 -4.56 -9.06
CA SER A 116 -6.92 -5.80 -8.31
C SER A 116 -6.11 -6.85 -9.05
N LEU A 117 -5.42 -7.68 -8.27
CA LEU A 117 -4.75 -8.88 -8.76
C LEU A 117 -5.51 -10.15 -8.34
N GLN A 118 -6.68 -9.99 -7.70
CA GLN A 118 -7.48 -11.08 -7.14
C GLN A 118 -8.70 -11.40 -7.99
N ASP A 119 -9.15 -10.46 -8.82
CA ASP A 119 -10.28 -10.63 -9.72
C ASP A 119 -9.90 -10.22 -11.16
N LEU A 120 -9.82 -11.22 -12.06
CA LEU A 120 -9.44 -11.01 -13.46
C LEU A 120 -10.51 -10.24 -14.24
N HIS A 121 -11.77 -10.41 -13.90
CA HIS A 121 -12.86 -9.70 -14.58
C HIS A 121 -12.80 -8.21 -14.25
N VAL A 122 -12.66 -7.88 -12.96
CA VAL A 122 -12.51 -6.49 -12.50
C VAL A 122 -11.26 -5.85 -13.11
N TYR A 123 -10.14 -6.58 -13.18
CA TYR A 123 -8.92 -6.06 -13.80
C TYR A 123 -9.12 -5.69 -15.28
N ASN A 124 -9.85 -6.51 -16.05
CA ASN A 124 -10.11 -6.25 -17.46
C ASN A 124 -11.26 -5.26 -17.69
N ASN A 125 -12.23 -5.21 -16.79
CA ASN A 125 -13.47 -4.44 -16.90
C ASN A 125 -13.76 -3.66 -15.59
N PRO A 126 -12.92 -2.69 -15.22
CA PRO A 126 -12.93 -2.05 -13.89
C PRO A 126 -14.16 -1.18 -13.59
N VAL A 127 -15.04 -0.99 -14.56
CA VAL A 127 -16.26 -0.19 -14.46
C VAL A 127 -17.52 -1.04 -14.66
N ASP A 128 -17.39 -2.36 -14.72
CA ASP A 128 -18.52 -3.25 -14.93
C ASP A 128 -19.37 -3.38 -13.65
N ALA A 129 -20.37 -2.50 -13.56
CA ALA A 129 -21.36 -2.48 -12.50
C ALA A 129 -22.21 -3.77 -12.48
N ASP A 130 -22.48 -4.35 -13.64
CA ASP A 130 -23.36 -5.51 -13.79
C ASP A 130 -22.72 -6.73 -13.12
N TYR A 131 -21.41 -6.90 -13.32
CA TYR A 131 -20.64 -7.94 -12.66
C TYR A 131 -20.81 -7.92 -11.13
N ILE A 132 -20.70 -6.73 -10.50
CA ILE A 132 -20.84 -6.58 -9.04
C ILE A 132 -22.27 -6.92 -8.60
N LEU A 133 -23.27 -6.45 -9.33
CA LEU A 133 -24.68 -6.73 -9.04
C LEU A 133 -25.03 -8.22 -9.17
N GLU A 134 -24.45 -8.91 -10.16
CA GLU A 134 -24.63 -10.34 -10.39
C GLU A 134 -23.98 -11.22 -9.32
N GLN A 135 -23.00 -10.70 -8.57
CA GLN A 135 -22.34 -11.46 -7.50
C GLN A 135 -23.20 -11.68 -6.25
N ASN A 136 -24.41 -11.11 -6.18
CA ASN A 136 -25.31 -11.17 -5.02
C ASN A 136 -24.59 -10.74 -3.73
N ILE A 137 -23.99 -9.54 -3.76
CA ILE A 137 -23.22 -8.99 -2.65
C ILE A 137 -24.16 -8.54 -1.51
N THR A 138 -23.80 -8.89 -0.27
CA THR A 138 -24.54 -8.49 0.93
C THR A 138 -24.05 -7.14 1.45
N ILE A 139 -22.72 -6.93 1.46
CA ILE A 139 -22.07 -5.73 1.96
C ILE A 139 -21.18 -5.15 0.87
N LEU A 140 -21.34 -3.86 0.61
CA LEU A 140 -20.54 -3.11 -0.35
C LEU A 140 -19.77 -2.00 0.38
N ILE A 141 -18.43 -2.06 0.34
CA ILE A 141 -17.53 -1.08 0.96
C ILE A 141 -16.76 -0.36 -0.14
N LEU A 142 -16.95 0.95 -0.21
CA LEU A 142 -16.45 1.80 -1.29
C LEU A 142 -15.53 2.88 -0.70
N ASN A 143 -14.54 3.33 -1.48
CA ASN A 143 -13.86 4.59 -1.20
C ASN A 143 -14.62 5.77 -1.85
N ASP A 144 -14.22 7.01 -1.52
CA ASP A 144 -14.86 8.23 -2.05
C ASP A 144 -14.88 8.27 -3.58
N ASP A 145 -13.74 7.96 -4.24
CA ASP A 145 -13.63 8.00 -5.70
C ASP A 145 -14.62 7.04 -6.40
N TYR A 146 -14.81 5.84 -5.86
CA TYR A 146 -15.69 4.83 -6.45
C TYR A 146 -17.14 4.99 -6.00
N PHE A 147 -17.38 5.64 -4.87
CA PHE A 147 -18.72 6.02 -4.44
C PHE A 147 -19.38 6.97 -5.45
N ASP A 148 -18.63 7.92 -6.02
CA ASP A 148 -19.14 8.82 -7.04
C ASP A 148 -19.55 8.11 -8.34
N TYR A 149 -18.84 7.04 -8.71
CA TYR A 149 -19.20 6.19 -9.82
C TYR A 149 -20.47 5.36 -9.54
N ILE A 150 -20.58 4.82 -8.33
CA ILE A 150 -21.70 3.93 -7.96
C ILE A 150 -22.99 4.72 -7.65
N LYS A 151 -22.88 5.93 -7.08
CA LYS A 151 -24.07 6.73 -6.70
C LYS A 151 -24.90 7.18 -7.90
N VAL A 152 -24.29 7.30 -9.08
CA VAL A 152 -25.00 7.70 -10.31
C VAL A 152 -25.80 6.55 -10.91
N ASP A 153 -25.50 5.31 -10.54
CA ASP A 153 -26.26 4.14 -10.97
C ASP A 153 -27.40 3.83 -9.99
N SER A 154 -28.63 4.10 -10.43
CA SER A 154 -29.84 3.92 -9.61
C SER A 154 -30.04 2.47 -9.14
N ARG A 155 -29.45 1.49 -9.80
CA ARG A 155 -29.57 0.06 -9.44
C ARG A 155 -28.87 -0.24 -8.11
N PHE A 156 -27.76 0.44 -7.81
CA PHE A 156 -27.13 0.31 -6.51
C PHE A 156 -27.96 0.97 -5.42
N LEU A 157 -28.59 2.11 -5.72
CA LEU A 157 -29.48 2.79 -4.77
C LEU A 157 -30.75 1.98 -4.47
N SER A 158 -31.24 1.18 -5.43
CA SER A 158 -32.39 0.30 -5.21
C SER A 158 -32.05 -1.00 -4.47
N ASN A 159 -30.83 -1.52 -4.67
CA ASN A 159 -30.41 -2.80 -4.08
C ASN A 159 -29.68 -2.65 -2.73
N TYR A 160 -29.04 -1.51 -2.48
CA TYR A 160 -28.25 -1.25 -1.29
C TYR A 160 -28.72 -0.01 -0.55
N ARG A 161 -28.68 -0.08 0.78
CA ARG A 161 -28.88 1.07 1.64
C ARG A 161 -27.53 1.58 2.12
N LEU A 162 -27.29 2.87 1.97
CA LEU A 162 -26.11 3.51 2.56
C LEU A 162 -26.19 3.41 4.09
N ILE A 163 -25.22 2.71 4.69
CA ILE A 163 -25.13 2.51 6.14
C ILE A 163 -24.23 3.59 6.75
N PHE A 164 -23.12 3.91 6.08
CA PHE A 164 -22.10 4.82 6.57
C PHE A 164 -21.36 5.46 5.41
N TYR A 165 -21.11 6.77 5.52
CA TYR A 165 -20.29 7.53 4.59
C TYR A 165 -19.24 8.29 5.41
N ALA A 166 -17.98 7.94 5.24
CA ALA A 166 -16.85 8.67 5.81
C ALA A 166 -16.05 9.26 4.66
N GLN A 167 -16.10 10.58 4.56
CA GLN A 167 -15.24 11.32 3.66
C GLN A 167 -13.93 11.61 4.39
N LEU A 168 -12.80 11.18 3.81
CA LEU A 168 -11.50 11.61 4.31
C LEU A 168 -11.31 13.08 3.93
N LEU A 169 -11.57 13.97 4.88
CA LEU A 169 -11.20 15.39 4.79
C LEU A 169 -9.67 15.48 4.86
N ILE A 170 -9.00 15.27 3.72
CA ILE A 170 -7.59 15.63 3.54
C ILE A 170 -7.53 17.12 3.24
N ASP A 171 -7.97 17.94 4.20
CA ASP A 171 -7.62 19.35 4.24
C ASP A 171 -6.56 19.52 5.33
N PHE A 172 -5.41 20.09 4.98
CA PHE A 172 -4.30 20.54 5.86
C PHE A 172 -3.18 19.55 6.28
N ILE A 173 -2.47 18.88 5.35
CA ILE A 173 -1.04 18.55 5.59
C ILE A 173 -0.20 18.67 4.29
N TYR A 174 -0.38 19.75 3.53
CA TYR A 174 0.65 20.21 2.58
C TYR A 174 0.51 21.74 2.43
N LYS A 175 1.01 22.47 3.43
CA LYS A 175 1.41 23.87 3.31
C LYS A 175 2.78 24.03 3.96
#